data_AF-A0A6A5HVJ7-F1
#
_entry.id   AF-A0A6A5HVJ7-F1
#
_cell.length_a   1.000
_cell.length_b   1.000
_cell.length_c   1.000
_cell.angle_alpha   90.00
_cell.angle_beta   90.00
_cell.angle_gamma   90.00
#
_symmetry.space_group_name_H-M   'P 1'
#
loop_
_entity.id
_entity.type
_entity.pdbx_description
1 polymer ?
#
loop_
_entity_poly.entity_id
_entity_poly.type
_entity_poly.pdbx_seq_one_letter_code
_entity_poly.pdbx_strand_id
1 'polypeptide(L)'
;MDSAGHNQNLAHTKCMEALLQFPGWGYLITLQNHDLLTKSVYELDRVFELLGGANDMQAGPENLSFRVKELKWDPLTLKLFRDESSVPGEVLHSSLTISSGGIEASLTRAAVRWLIETVDLSVFINQRNKSNYGGDEQFIATFQVNGQLGMPGHFTTECMERGIKVEQVTRSMTSRHDACLYGVEDLQPIGELPFLVWNKAYPKFDWAIIDCTAELLFNRTFLGQEDLLDEEYYSNLIMVDYNKHHREPGFSLNCSWSKKARSYEDYL
;
A
#
# COMPACT_ATOMS: atom_id res chain seq x y z
N MET A 1 8.84 -18.57 2.07
CA MET A 1 7.73 -17.88 1.38
C MET A 1 6.91 -18.93 0.67
N ASP A 2 5.59 -18.86 0.75
CA ASP A 2 4.67 -19.78 0.05
C ASP A 2 3.42 -19.04 -0.45
N SER A 3 2.55 -19.75 -1.16
CA SER A 3 1.32 -19.19 -1.75
C SER A 3 0.25 -18.83 -0.72
N ALA A 4 0.43 -19.15 0.56
CA ALA A 4 -0.48 -18.76 1.64
C ALA A 4 -0.07 -17.43 2.29
N GLY A 5 1.04 -16.82 1.83
CA GLY A 5 1.53 -15.54 2.33
C GLY A 5 2.59 -15.65 3.43
N HIS A 6 2.95 -16.86 3.87
CA HIS A 6 3.91 -17.02 4.96
C HIS A 6 5.28 -16.47 4.58
N ASN A 7 5.88 -15.70 5.49
CA ASN A 7 7.19 -15.05 5.32
C ASN A 7 7.25 -13.98 4.20
N GLN A 8 6.13 -13.57 3.60
CA GLN A 8 6.11 -12.45 2.65
C GLN A 8 6.56 -11.16 3.33
N ASN A 9 6.00 -10.84 4.49
CA ASN A 9 6.39 -9.67 5.29
C ASN A 9 7.84 -9.72 5.78
N LEU A 10 8.36 -10.91 6.08
CA LEU A 10 9.77 -11.07 6.43
C LEU A 10 10.68 -10.72 5.25
N ALA A 11 10.31 -11.14 4.03
CA ALA A 11 11.04 -10.77 2.83
C ALA A 11 10.97 -9.26 2.57
N HIS A 12 9.78 -8.66 2.65
CA HIS A 12 9.61 -7.21 2.49
C HIS A 12 10.43 -6.41 3.50
N THR A 13 10.39 -6.77 4.78
CA THR A 13 11.18 -6.07 5.82
C THR A 13 12.69 -6.21 5.62
N LYS A 14 13.17 -7.36 5.15
CA LYS A 14 14.59 -7.54 4.80
C LYS A 14 15.01 -6.69 3.59
N CYS A 15 14.15 -6.57 2.58
CA CYS A 15 14.38 -5.66 1.45
C CYS A 15 14.38 -4.19 1.90
N MET A 16 13.45 -3.79 2.76
CA MET A 16 13.39 -2.45 3.35
C MET A 16 14.68 -2.11 4.11
N GLU A 17 15.15 -3.01 4.97
CA GLU A 17 16.42 -2.88 5.70
C GLU A 17 17.61 -2.70 4.74
N ALA A 18 17.69 -3.54 3.70
CA ALA A 18 18.74 -3.45 2.68
C ALA A 18 18.67 -2.15 1.85
N LEU A 19 17.50 -1.55 1.66
CA LEU A 19 17.34 -0.31 0.88
C LEU A 19 17.64 0.95 1.70
N LEU A 20 17.48 0.92 3.02
CA LEU A 20 17.72 2.08 3.89
C LEU A 20 19.18 2.54 3.90
N GLN A 21 20.14 1.66 3.59
CA GLN A 21 21.55 2.04 3.47
C GLN A 21 21.82 3.02 2.33
N PHE A 22 20.96 3.05 1.30
CA PHE A 22 21.11 3.95 0.16
C PHE A 22 20.37 5.26 0.41
N PRO A 23 21.03 6.43 0.34
CA PRO A 23 20.39 7.72 0.51
C PRO A 23 19.61 8.16 -0.75
N GLY A 24 18.80 9.21 -0.64
CA GLY A 24 18.26 9.94 -1.79
C GLY A 24 16.91 9.47 -2.36
N TRP A 25 16.42 8.27 -2.03
CA TRP A 25 15.08 7.84 -2.45
C TRP A 25 13.98 8.36 -1.50
N GLY A 26 12.83 8.77 -2.07
CA GLY A 26 11.69 9.32 -1.32
C GLY A 26 10.62 8.30 -0.95
N TYR A 27 10.36 7.33 -1.83
CA TYR A 27 9.33 6.29 -1.67
C TYR A 27 9.86 4.90 -2.03
N LEU A 28 9.23 3.88 -1.45
CA LEU A 28 9.42 2.47 -1.73
C LEU A 28 8.07 1.88 -2.17
N ILE A 29 8.07 1.14 -3.28
CA ILE A 29 6.91 0.38 -3.74
C ILE A 29 7.18 -1.10 -3.46
N THR A 30 6.25 -1.80 -2.79
CA THR A 30 6.31 -3.26 -2.67
C THR A 30 5.66 -3.90 -3.90
N LEU A 31 6.36 -4.85 -4.53
CA LEU A 31 5.95 -5.51 -5.77
C LEU A 31 5.99 -7.04 -5.63
N GLN A 32 5.21 -7.72 -6.48
CA GLN A 32 5.20 -9.16 -6.71
C GLN A 32 5.69 -9.53 -8.12
N ASN A 33 5.97 -10.81 -8.35
CA ASN A 33 6.56 -11.30 -9.61
C ASN A 33 5.72 -11.04 -10.88
N HIS A 34 4.41 -10.82 -10.76
CA HIS A 34 3.51 -10.60 -11.88
C HIS A 34 2.96 -9.16 -11.92
N ASP A 35 3.62 -8.26 -11.20
CA ASP A 35 3.32 -6.84 -11.23
C ASP A 35 3.94 -6.19 -12.47
N LEU A 36 3.14 -5.34 -13.12
CA LEU A 36 3.53 -4.55 -14.28
C LEU A 36 3.41 -3.07 -13.93
N LEU A 37 4.52 -2.35 -13.94
CA LEU A 37 4.51 -0.89 -13.80
C LEU A 37 3.99 -0.25 -15.08
N THR A 38 3.12 0.76 -14.95
CA THR A 38 2.46 1.40 -16.12
C THR A 38 2.69 2.90 -16.20
N LYS A 39 3.39 3.47 -15.21
CA LYS A 39 3.79 4.87 -15.16
C LYS A 39 5.29 4.98 -15.38
N SER A 40 5.72 5.95 -16.17
CA SER A 40 7.13 6.27 -16.38
C SER A 40 7.77 6.74 -15.08
N VAL A 41 9.11 6.79 -15.05
CA VAL A 41 9.85 7.27 -13.87
C VAL A 41 9.50 8.72 -13.49
N TYR A 42 9.17 9.57 -14.47
CA TYR A 42 8.77 10.96 -14.24
C TYR A 42 7.34 11.07 -13.70
N GLU A 43 6.43 10.24 -14.22
CA GLU A 43 5.06 10.16 -13.69
C GLU A 43 5.05 9.62 -12.25
N LEU A 44 5.84 8.58 -11.96
CA LEU A 44 5.97 8.05 -10.60
C LEU A 44 6.52 9.10 -9.64
N ASP A 45 7.58 9.81 -10.02
CA ASP A 45 8.15 10.91 -9.23
C ASP A 45 7.09 11.99 -8.96
N ARG A 46 6.35 12.42 -9.99
CA ARG A 46 5.28 13.40 -9.86
C ARG A 46 4.13 12.92 -8.97
N VAL A 47 3.70 11.66 -9.09
CA VAL A 47 2.68 11.08 -8.20
C VAL A 47 3.16 11.13 -6.76
N PHE A 48 4.40 10.74 -6.48
CA PHE A 48 4.94 10.73 -5.12
C PHE A 48 5.14 12.15 -4.54
N GLU A 49 5.46 13.14 -5.37
CA GLU A 49 5.39 14.54 -4.97
C GLU A 49 3.97 14.95 -4.55
N LEU A 50 2.96 14.57 -5.34
CA LEU A 50 1.55 14.88 -5.06
C LEU A 50 1.02 14.16 -3.83
N LEU A 51 1.53 12.96 -3.50
CA LEU A 51 1.19 12.27 -2.25
C LEU A 51 1.71 13.01 -1.01
N GLY A 52 2.72 13.86 -1.16
CA GLY A 52 3.13 14.83 -0.13
C GLY A 52 3.53 14.21 1.21
N GLY A 53 4.09 13.00 1.21
CA GLY A 53 4.48 12.27 2.42
C GLY A 53 3.40 11.35 3.01
N ALA A 54 2.24 11.21 2.37
CA ALA A 54 1.29 10.15 2.68
C ALA A 54 1.81 8.80 2.17
N ASN A 55 1.58 7.72 2.93
CA ASN A 55 1.71 6.38 2.37
C ASN A 55 0.41 6.01 1.63
N ASP A 56 0.52 5.25 0.55
CA ASP A 56 -0.63 4.74 -0.20
C ASP A 56 -0.70 3.21 -0.07
N MET A 57 -1.81 2.73 0.47
CA MET A 57 -2.04 1.33 0.78
C MET A 57 -3.53 1.10 0.97
N GLN A 58 -4.05 -0.02 0.46
CA GLN A 58 -5.43 -0.39 0.71
C GLN A 58 -5.63 -0.73 2.19
N ALA A 59 -6.69 -0.21 2.80
CA ALA A 59 -7.04 -0.56 4.17
C ALA A 59 -8.55 -0.74 4.32
N GLY A 60 -8.93 -1.88 4.89
CA GLY A 60 -10.31 -2.21 5.21
C GLY A 60 -10.45 -2.92 6.56
N PRO A 61 -11.69 -3.24 6.96
CA PRO A 61 -11.95 -4.04 8.13
C PRO A 61 -11.18 -5.37 8.09
N GLU A 62 -10.78 -5.88 9.26
CA GLU A 62 -10.08 -7.15 9.36
C GLU A 62 -10.85 -8.28 8.70
N ASN A 63 -10.20 -9.01 7.79
CA ASN A 63 -10.70 -10.29 7.33
C ASN A 63 -10.49 -11.34 8.44
N LEU A 64 -11.57 -11.65 9.16
CA LEU A 64 -11.55 -12.58 10.29
C LEU A 64 -11.16 -14.02 9.90
N SER A 65 -11.20 -14.38 8.62
CA SER A 65 -10.74 -15.69 8.15
C SER A 65 -9.23 -15.87 8.29
N PHE A 66 -8.45 -14.78 8.34
CA PHE A 66 -7.01 -14.77 8.55
C PHE A 66 -6.62 -14.68 10.04
N ARG A 67 -7.61 -14.54 10.93
CA ARG A 67 -7.36 -14.31 12.35
C ARG A 67 -6.94 -15.58 13.07
N VAL A 68 -5.80 -15.51 13.75
CA VAL A 68 -5.39 -16.53 14.73
C VAL A 68 -5.97 -16.17 16.10
N LYS A 69 -6.75 -17.09 16.68
CA LYS A 69 -7.39 -16.89 17.98
C LYS A 69 -6.35 -16.82 19.11
N GLU A 70 -6.72 -16.20 20.21
CA GLU A 70 -5.94 -16.15 21.47
C GLU A 70 -4.61 -15.36 21.41
N LEU A 71 -4.32 -14.71 20.28
CA LEU A 71 -3.19 -13.80 20.15
C LEU A 71 -3.55 -12.40 20.66
N LYS A 72 -2.57 -11.75 21.30
CA LYS A 72 -2.68 -10.36 21.76
C LYS A 72 -1.93 -9.44 20.82
N TRP A 73 -2.56 -8.30 20.53
CA TRP A 73 -2.10 -7.34 19.54
C TRP A 73 -1.89 -5.96 20.13
N ASP A 74 -1.51 -5.84 21.40
CA ASP A 74 -1.03 -4.59 21.99
C ASP A 74 0.50 -4.43 21.80
N PRO A 75 1.02 -3.20 21.64
CA PRO A 75 2.45 -2.98 21.42
C PRO A 75 3.35 -3.59 22.51
N LEU A 76 2.92 -3.60 23.78
CA LEU A 76 3.69 -4.20 24.87
C LEU A 76 3.85 -5.71 24.70
N THR A 77 2.76 -6.45 24.46
CA THR A 77 2.82 -7.90 24.25
C THR A 77 3.59 -8.24 22.97
N LEU A 78 3.49 -7.39 21.95
CA LEU A 78 4.26 -7.50 20.72
C LEU A 78 5.74 -7.16 20.88
N LYS A 79 6.17 -6.56 22.00
CA LYS A 79 7.50 -5.94 22.15
C LYS A 79 7.82 -5.03 20.97
N LEU A 80 6.80 -4.27 20.55
CA LEU A 80 6.79 -3.62 19.25
C LEU A 80 7.84 -2.52 19.16
N PHE A 81 8.10 -1.78 20.23
CA PHE A 81 9.05 -0.68 20.20
C PHE A 81 10.42 -1.11 20.72
N ARG A 82 11.49 -0.74 20.00
CA ARG A 82 12.86 -1.02 20.46
C ARG A 82 13.21 -0.24 21.73
N ASP A 83 12.63 0.95 21.89
CA ASP A 83 12.74 1.79 23.09
C ASP A 83 11.35 2.14 23.62
N GLU A 84 10.85 1.31 24.54
CA GLU A 84 9.55 1.50 25.20
C GLU A 84 9.52 2.72 26.12
N SER A 85 10.68 3.22 26.58
CA SER A 85 10.73 4.35 27.52
C SER A 85 10.30 5.68 26.89
N SER A 86 10.40 5.77 25.57
CA SER A 86 9.98 6.92 24.76
C SER A 86 8.49 6.90 24.39
N VAL A 87 7.78 5.80 24.67
CA VAL A 87 6.40 5.57 24.24
C VAL A 87 5.44 5.76 25.41
N PRO A 88 4.35 6.55 25.26
CA PRO A 88 3.35 6.69 26.31
C PRO A 88 2.76 5.33 26.71
N GLY A 89 2.62 5.09 28.01
CA GLY A 89 2.08 3.83 28.53
C GLY A 89 0.68 3.49 27.97
N GLU A 90 -0.15 4.50 27.72
CA GLU A 90 -1.45 4.33 27.07
C GLU A 90 -1.32 3.70 25.68
N VAL A 91 -0.34 4.12 24.88
CA VAL A 91 -0.08 3.54 23.54
C VAL A 91 0.41 2.10 23.69
N LEU A 92 1.32 1.83 24.63
CA LEU A 92 1.86 0.49 24.86
C LEU A 92 0.79 -0.55 25.22
N HIS A 93 -0.24 -0.14 25.96
CA HIS A 93 -1.33 -1.00 26.40
C HIS A 93 -2.57 -0.98 25.49
N SER A 94 -2.61 -0.07 24.51
CA SER A 94 -3.72 -0.01 23.54
C SER A 94 -3.71 -1.21 22.61
N SER A 95 -4.87 -1.84 22.40
CA SER A 95 -4.99 -2.89 21.39
C SER A 95 -4.88 -2.27 20.01
N LEU A 96 -4.07 -2.86 19.13
CA LEU A 96 -4.04 -2.47 17.73
C LEU A 96 -5.36 -2.82 17.04
N THR A 97 -5.84 -1.91 16.20
CA THR A 97 -6.88 -2.22 15.21
C THR A 97 -6.24 -2.98 14.07
N ILE A 98 -6.55 -4.27 13.94
CA ILE A 98 -6.05 -5.05 12.81
C ILE A 98 -6.85 -4.67 11.56
N SER A 99 -6.14 -4.40 10.47
CA SER A 99 -6.74 -4.05 9.18
C SER A 99 -6.25 -5.03 8.12
N SER A 100 -7.13 -5.36 7.18
CA SER A 100 -6.81 -6.15 5.99
C SER A 100 -6.72 -5.23 4.77
N GLY A 101 -5.73 -5.48 3.92
CA GLY A 101 -5.54 -4.82 2.63
C GLY A 101 -4.80 -5.76 1.67
N GLY A 102 -4.12 -5.20 0.68
CA GLY A 102 -3.15 -5.95 -0.14
C GLY A 102 -1.80 -6.14 0.54
N ILE A 103 -0.78 -6.42 -0.27
CA ILE A 103 0.61 -6.55 0.19
C ILE A 103 1.53 -5.54 -0.53
N GLU A 104 0.94 -4.78 -1.45
CA GLU A 104 1.50 -3.73 -2.30
C GLU A 104 1.13 -2.38 -1.72
N ALA A 105 2.15 -1.59 -1.44
CA ALA A 105 2.03 -0.28 -0.84
C ALA A 105 3.11 0.63 -1.42
N SER A 106 2.81 1.93 -1.48
CA SER A 106 3.81 2.97 -1.65
C SER A 106 4.09 3.61 -0.29
N LEU A 107 5.27 3.35 0.26
CA LEU A 107 5.70 3.80 1.58
C LEU A 107 6.73 4.90 1.46
N THR A 108 6.57 5.98 2.23
CA THR A 108 7.62 6.98 2.37
C THR A 108 8.88 6.37 2.97
N ARG A 109 10.06 6.93 2.63
CA ARG A 109 11.31 6.57 3.31
C ARG A 109 11.21 6.70 4.82
N ALA A 110 10.49 7.71 5.31
CA ALA A 110 10.28 7.92 6.74
C ALA A 110 9.48 6.78 7.38
N ALA A 111 8.42 6.29 6.72
CA ALA A 111 7.67 5.12 7.17
C ALA A 111 8.54 3.85 7.17
N VAL A 112 9.31 3.63 6.11
CA VAL A 112 10.24 2.48 6.02
C VAL A 112 11.29 2.55 7.13
N ARG A 113 11.87 3.72 7.38
CA ARG A 113 12.80 3.92 8.50
C ARG A 113 12.15 3.60 9.83
N TRP A 114 10.93 4.07 10.07
CA TRP A 114 10.19 3.76 11.29
C TRP A 114 9.98 2.25 11.47
N LEU A 115 9.54 1.55 10.41
CA LEU A 115 9.33 0.09 10.42
C LEU A 115 10.60 -0.70 10.73
N ILE A 116 11.78 -0.21 10.33
CA ILE A 116 13.04 -0.93 10.49
C ILE A 116 13.85 -0.49 11.71
N GLU A 117 13.86 0.79 12.05
CA GLU A 117 14.72 1.36 13.08
C GLU A 117 13.94 1.65 14.38
N THR A 118 12.64 1.97 14.32
CA THR A 118 11.84 2.30 15.51
C THR A 118 11.15 1.08 16.13
N VAL A 119 10.52 0.23 15.30
CA VAL A 119 9.76 -0.94 15.78
C VAL A 119 10.40 -2.31 15.48
N ASP A 120 10.36 -3.23 16.44
CA ASP A 120 10.71 -4.64 16.25
C ASP A 120 9.48 -5.43 15.78
N LEU A 121 9.50 -5.80 14.51
CA LEU A 121 8.40 -6.49 13.84
C LEU A 121 8.44 -8.01 14.04
N SER A 122 9.45 -8.54 14.73
CA SER A 122 9.71 -9.99 14.81
C SER A 122 8.53 -10.76 15.40
N VAL A 123 7.96 -10.28 16.52
CA VAL A 123 6.82 -10.93 17.18
C VAL A 123 5.56 -10.78 16.34
N PHE A 124 5.32 -9.61 15.75
CA PHE A 124 4.16 -9.37 14.88
C PHE A 124 4.17 -10.31 13.67
N ILE A 125 5.29 -10.38 12.93
CA ILE A 125 5.43 -11.22 11.74
C ILE A 125 5.31 -12.70 12.11
N ASN A 126 5.94 -13.14 13.21
CA ASN A 126 5.83 -14.52 13.66
C ASN A 126 4.38 -14.88 14.02
N GLN A 127 3.66 -13.99 14.70
CA GLN A 127 2.24 -14.18 14.99
C GLN A 127 1.38 -14.24 13.72
N ARG A 128 1.63 -13.38 12.72
CA ARG A 128 0.91 -13.42 11.43
C ARG A 128 1.21 -14.67 10.62
N ASN A 129 2.44 -15.16 10.66
CA ASN A 129 2.84 -16.41 10.01
C ASN A 129 2.17 -17.67 10.62
N LYS A 130 1.42 -17.54 11.72
CA LYS A 130 0.57 -18.63 12.25
C LYS A 130 -0.82 -18.67 11.61
N SER A 131 -1.21 -17.66 10.84
CA SER A 131 -2.44 -17.72 10.04
C SER A 131 -2.34 -18.88 9.05
N ASN A 132 -3.46 -19.50 8.71
CA ASN A 132 -3.45 -20.52 7.65
C ASN A 132 -3.30 -19.92 6.25
N TYR A 133 -3.69 -18.65 6.07
CA TYR A 133 -3.71 -17.94 4.78
C TYR A 133 -3.83 -16.43 5.00
N GLY A 134 -3.28 -15.61 4.09
CA GLY A 134 -3.54 -14.16 4.02
C GLY A 134 -3.04 -13.36 5.23
N GLY A 135 -2.13 -13.91 6.02
CA GLY A 135 -1.55 -13.19 7.17
C GLY A 135 -0.65 -12.02 6.75
N ASP A 136 -0.15 -12.05 5.51
CA ASP A 136 0.62 -10.99 4.88
C ASP A 136 -0.21 -9.76 4.52
N GLU A 137 -1.45 -9.96 4.12
CA GLU A 137 -2.47 -8.93 3.84
C GLU A 137 -2.91 -8.11 5.07
N GLN A 138 -2.38 -8.40 6.26
CA GLN A 138 -2.70 -7.70 7.52
C GLN A 138 -1.51 -6.97 8.14
N PHE A 139 -0.43 -6.78 7.39
CA PHE A 139 0.80 -6.19 7.91
C PHE A 139 0.85 -4.68 7.77
N ILE A 140 1.10 -4.15 6.57
CA ILE A 140 1.26 -2.70 6.36
C ILE A 140 -0.05 -1.98 6.69
N ALA A 141 -1.21 -2.53 6.28
CA ALA A 141 -2.52 -1.95 6.57
C ALA A 141 -2.77 -1.75 8.07
N THR A 142 -2.37 -2.72 8.92
CA THR A 142 -2.48 -2.56 10.38
C THR A 142 -1.66 -1.39 10.88
N PHE A 143 -0.38 -1.26 10.50
CA PHE A 143 0.43 -0.12 10.95
C PHE A 143 -0.08 1.22 10.37
N GLN A 144 -0.60 1.20 9.15
CA GLN A 144 -1.13 2.37 8.48
C GLN A 144 -2.32 2.98 9.21
N VAL A 145 -3.21 2.18 9.80
CA VAL A 145 -4.45 2.70 10.41
C VAL A 145 -4.33 3.00 11.91
N ASN A 146 -3.25 2.56 12.55
CA ASN A 146 -2.99 2.79 13.96
C ASN A 146 -2.12 4.04 14.15
N GLY A 147 -2.70 5.22 13.90
CA GLY A 147 -1.99 6.50 13.97
C GLY A 147 -1.36 6.82 15.32
N GLN A 148 -1.86 6.23 16.42
CA GLN A 148 -1.27 6.35 17.76
C GLN A 148 0.16 5.78 17.85
N LEU A 149 0.57 4.94 16.89
CA LEU A 149 1.94 4.42 16.82
C LEU A 149 2.95 5.44 16.28
N GLY A 150 2.47 6.53 15.67
CA GLY A 150 3.33 7.59 15.16
C GLY A 150 4.14 7.22 13.90
N MET A 151 3.72 6.21 13.14
CA MET A 151 4.36 5.89 11.86
C MET A 151 4.20 7.09 10.89
N PRO A 152 5.28 7.59 10.25
CA PRO A 152 5.17 8.67 9.27
C PRO A 152 4.26 8.30 8.09
N GLY A 153 3.43 9.24 7.64
CA GLY A 153 2.50 9.03 6.52
C GLY A 153 1.34 8.08 6.81
N HIS A 154 1.06 7.78 8.08
CA HIS A 154 -0.07 6.96 8.51
C HIS A 154 -1.42 7.59 8.16
N PHE A 155 -2.47 6.79 8.36
CA PHE A 155 -3.88 7.14 8.19
C PHE A 155 -4.69 6.77 9.44
N THR A 156 -6.01 6.86 9.37
CA THR A 156 -6.94 6.66 10.49
C THR A 156 -7.94 5.52 10.22
N THR A 157 -8.60 5.04 11.27
CA THR A 157 -9.71 4.08 11.20
C THR A 157 -11.06 4.72 10.84
N GLU A 158 -11.16 6.04 10.87
CA GLU A 158 -12.43 6.79 10.77
C GLU A 158 -13.33 6.37 9.59
N CYS A 159 -12.75 6.16 8.40
CA CYS A 159 -13.54 5.74 7.24
C CYS A 159 -14.00 4.28 7.34
N MET A 160 -13.16 3.40 7.87
CA MET A 160 -13.50 1.98 8.06
C MET A 160 -14.59 1.81 9.11
N GLU A 161 -14.59 2.63 10.16
CA GLU A 161 -15.65 2.67 11.18
C GLU A 161 -17.01 3.08 10.59
N ARG A 162 -17.01 3.83 9.49
CA ARG A 162 -18.20 4.17 8.69
C ARG A 162 -18.54 3.11 7.63
N GLY A 163 -17.81 1.99 7.60
CA GLY A 163 -17.98 0.91 6.63
C GLY A 163 -17.38 1.20 5.24
N ILE A 164 -16.54 2.23 5.13
CA ILE A 164 -15.91 2.64 3.87
C ILE A 164 -14.48 2.08 3.82
N LYS A 165 -14.18 1.32 2.76
CA LYS A 165 -12.81 0.87 2.50
C LYS A 165 -11.96 2.01 1.96
N VAL A 166 -10.71 2.08 2.39
CA VAL A 166 -9.72 2.99 1.84
C VAL A 166 -9.10 2.31 0.63
N GLU A 167 -9.43 2.84 -0.55
CA GLU A 167 -8.83 2.39 -1.81
C GLU A 167 -7.41 2.95 -1.96
N GLN A 168 -6.64 2.33 -2.85
CA GLN A 168 -5.25 2.71 -3.14
C GLN A 168 -5.03 2.94 -4.63
N VAL A 169 -3.96 3.66 -4.97
CA VAL A 169 -3.53 3.87 -6.36
C VAL A 169 -2.29 3.05 -6.72
N THR A 170 -1.58 2.53 -5.72
CA THR A 170 -0.35 1.77 -5.92
C THR A 170 -0.60 0.59 -6.85
N ARG A 171 -1.72 -0.13 -6.68
CA ARG A 171 -2.02 -1.29 -7.52
C ARG A 171 -3.49 -1.44 -7.89
N SER A 172 -3.74 -1.69 -9.17
CA SER A 172 -5.04 -2.13 -9.69
C SER A 172 -5.37 -3.54 -9.19
N MET A 173 -6.55 -3.70 -8.59
CA MET A 173 -7.12 -5.00 -8.23
C MET A 173 -8.34 -5.27 -9.10
N THR A 174 -8.20 -6.06 -10.17
CA THR A 174 -9.36 -6.66 -10.86
C THR A 174 -9.35 -8.18 -10.70
N SER A 175 -10.53 -8.81 -10.83
CA SER A 175 -10.79 -10.16 -10.29
C SER A 175 -11.03 -11.25 -11.36
N ARG A 176 -10.28 -12.38 -11.34
CA ARG A 176 -10.78 -13.72 -11.76
C ARG A 176 -9.96 -14.95 -11.30
N HIS A 177 -10.61 -15.89 -10.59
CA HIS A 177 -10.07 -16.86 -9.60
C HIS A 177 -9.69 -16.21 -8.25
N ASP A 178 -10.37 -15.11 -7.90
CA ASP A 178 -9.88 -14.12 -6.92
C ASP A 178 -8.62 -13.34 -7.38
N ALA A 179 -8.18 -13.39 -8.66
CA ALA A 179 -7.17 -12.47 -9.27
C ALA A 179 -7.13 -12.45 -10.82
N CYS A 180 -7.45 -11.33 -11.51
CA CYS A 180 -7.43 -11.24 -12.99
C CYS A 180 -6.04 -11.49 -13.60
N LEU A 181 -6.01 -12.18 -14.75
CA LEU A 181 -4.86 -12.16 -15.66
C LEU A 181 -5.14 -11.14 -16.75
N TYR A 182 -4.24 -10.18 -16.94
CA TYR A 182 -4.38 -9.18 -17.99
C TYR A 182 -3.75 -9.65 -19.30
N GLY A 183 -4.43 -9.36 -20.41
CA GLY A 183 -3.97 -9.58 -21.78
C GLY A 183 -3.84 -8.27 -22.55
N VAL A 184 -3.44 -8.34 -23.82
CA VAL A 184 -3.26 -7.15 -24.68
C VAL A 184 -4.55 -6.37 -24.88
N GLU A 185 -5.71 -7.01 -24.75
CA GLU A 185 -7.03 -6.37 -24.74
C GLU A 185 -7.18 -5.34 -23.62
N ASP A 186 -6.41 -5.48 -22.54
CA ASP A 186 -6.44 -4.59 -21.37
C ASP A 186 -5.49 -3.39 -21.50
N LEU A 187 -4.76 -3.27 -22.62
CA LEU A 187 -3.73 -2.25 -22.79
C LEU A 187 -4.29 -0.83 -22.62
N GLN A 188 -5.51 -0.57 -23.09
CA GLN A 188 -6.14 0.74 -22.97
C GLN A 188 -6.40 1.13 -21.50
N PRO A 189 -7.16 0.35 -20.69
CA PRO A 189 -7.32 0.68 -19.28
C PRO A 189 -5.99 0.68 -18.50
N ILE A 190 -5.03 -0.19 -18.85
CA ILE A 190 -3.67 -0.19 -18.28
C ILE A 190 -2.94 1.13 -18.50
N GLY A 191 -3.09 1.73 -19.68
CA GLY A 191 -2.55 3.03 -20.01
C GLY A 191 -3.27 4.18 -19.32
N GLU A 192 -4.60 4.17 -19.30
CA GLU A 192 -5.40 5.35 -18.92
C GLU A 192 -5.75 5.46 -17.43
N LEU A 193 -5.86 4.34 -16.70
CA LEU A 193 -6.29 4.37 -15.30
C LEU A 193 -5.16 4.82 -14.34
N PRO A 194 -5.51 5.35 -13.15
CA PRO A 194 -4.53 5.99 -12.27
C PRO A 194 -3.64 5.02 -11.50
N PHE A 195 -3.77 3.71 -11.71
CA PHE A 195 -2.95 2.75 -10.98
C PHE A 195 -1.48 2.80 -11.43
N LEU A 196 -0.56 2.68 -10.47
CA LEU A 196 0.88 2.66 -10.75
C LEU A 196 1.34 1.29 -11.22
N VAL A 197 0.73 0.25 -10.66
CA VAL A 197 1.05 -1.16 -10.87
C VAL A 197 -0.21 -1.94 -11.23
N TRP A 198 -0.07 -2.93 -12.10
CA TRP A 198 -1.12 -3.86 -12.50
C TRP A 198 -0.74 -5.31 -12.22
N ASN A 199 -1.65 -6.07 -11.62
CA ASN A 199 -1.47 -7.48 -11.26
C ASN A 199 -2.70 -8.31 -11.67
N LYS A 200 -2.57 -9.39 -12.45
CA LYS A 200 -1.35 -10.14 -12.80
C LYS A 200 -1.09 -10.12 -14.30
N ALA A 201 0.08 -9.65 -14.73
CA ALA A 201 0.59 -9.90 -16.08
C ALA A 201 1.41 -11.20 -16.07
N TYR A 202 0.88 -12.25 -16.70
CA TYR A 202 1.53 -13.57 -16.70
C TYR A 202 2.08 -13.90 -18.10
N PRO A 203 3.41 -14.01 -18.28
CA PRO A 203 4.05 -14.27 -19.58
C PRO A 203 3.46 -15.39 -20.43
N LYS A 204 2.99 -16.47 -19.79
CA LYS A 204 2.42 -17.63 -20.50
C LYS A 204 0.96 -17.45 -20.89
N PHE A 205 0.27 -16.50 -20.27
CA PHE A 205 -1.11 -16.15 -20.62
C PHE A 205 -1.10 -15.25 -21.84
N ASP A 206 -0.42 -14.11 -21.74
CA ASP A 206 -0.22 -13.19 -22.85
C ASP A 206 1.11 -12.45 -22.66
N TRP A 207 2.03 -12.64 -23.60
CA TRP A 207 3.30 -11.90 -23.61
C TRP A 207 3.15 -10.51 -24.23
N ALA A 208 2.16 -10.33 -25.11
CA ALA A 208 1.97 -9.07 -25.83
C ALA A 208 1.66 -7.92 -24.88
N ILE A 209 0.93 -8.15 -23.77
CA ILE A 209 0.70 -7.09 -22.78
C ILE A 209 1.99 -6.59 -22.12
N ILE A 210 2.97 -7.48 -21.91
CA ILE A 210 4.26 -7.13 -21.33
C ILE A 210 5.06 -6.28 -22.32
N ASP A 211 5.16 -6.73 -23.58
CA ASP A 211 5.86 -6.00 -24.64
C ASP A 211 5.19 -4.64 -24.94
N CYS A 212 3.87 -4.61 -25.11
CA CYS A 212 3.13 -3.38 -25.37
C CYS A 212 3.20 -2.38 -24.20
N THR A 213 3.23 -2.86 -22.95
CA THR A 213 3.41 -1.95 -21.80
C THR A 213 4.83 -1.41 -21.72
N ALA A 214 5.84 -2.21 -22.10
CA ALA A 214 7.21 -1.71 -22.23
C ALA A 214 7.32 -0.62 -23.32
N GLU A 215 6.66 -0.82 -24.47
CA GLU A 215 6.57 0.21 -25.52
C GLU A 215 5.81 1.46 -25.05
N LEU A 216 4.70 1.30 -24.32
CA LEU A 216 3.95 2.41 -23.71
C LEU A 216 4.86 3.25 -22.80
N LEU A 217 5.60 2.61 -21.89
CA LEU A 217 6.53 3.29 -21.00
C LEU A 217 7.66 3.99 -21.77
N PHE A 218 8.20 3.34 -22.81
CA PHE A 218 9.22 3.93 -23.67
C PHE A 218 8.69 5.21 -24.33
N ASN A 219 7.48 5.17 -24.88
CA ASN A 219 6.88 6.31 -25.57
C ASN A 219 6.60 7.47 -24.60
N ARG A 220 6.06 7.19 -23.41
CA ARG A 220 5.86 8.17 -22.32
C ARG A 220 7.16 8.82 -21.85
N THR A 221 8.25 8.05 -21.84
CA THR A 221 9.54 8.51 -21.31
C THR A 221 10.36 9.30 -22.34
N PHE A 222 10.36 8.87 -23.60
CA PHE A 222 11.36 9.33 -24.59
C PHE A 222 10.77 10.03 -25.80
N LEU A 223 9.49 9.83 -26.13
CA LEU A 223 8.89 10.36 -27.36
C LEU A 223 8.02 11.61 -27.11
N GLY A 224 7.99 12.12 -25.88
CA GLY A 224 7.26 13.34 -25.54
C GLY A 224 5.76 13.23 -25.78
N GLN A 225 5.18 12.03 -25.64
CA GLN A 225 3.74 11.88 -25.65
C GLN A 225 3.15 12.65 -24.47
N GLU A 226 2.22 13.56 -24.76
CA GLU A 226 1.44 14.27 -23.73
C GLU A 226 0.43 13.30 -23.10
N ASP A 227 0.90 12.47 -22.18
CA ASP A 227 0.02 11.76 -21.26
C ASP A 227 -0.18 12.64 -20.02
N LEU A 228 -1.35 13.27 -19.95
CA LEU A 228 -1.71 14.16 -18.85
C LEU A 228 -2.07 13.30 -17.64
N LEU A 229 -1.06 12.99 -16.81
CA LEU A 229 -1.25 12.49 -15.46
C LEU A 229 -2.37 13.30 -14.77
N ASP A 230 -3.41 12.65 -14.26
CA ASP A 230 -4.50 13.32 -13.53
C ASP A 230 -3.98 13.76 -12.14
N GLU A 231 -3.20 14.84 -12.09
CA GLU A 231 -2.60 15.34 -10.86
C GLU A 231 -3.65 15.69 -9.80
N GLU A 232 -4.81 16.20 -10.25
CA GLU A 232 -5.94 16.51 -9.37
C GLU A 232 -6.43 15.23 -8.67
N TYR A 233 -6.52 14.10 -9.37
CA TYR A 233 -6.89 12.83 -8.77
C TYR A 233 -5.92 12.42 -7.65
N TYR A 234 -4.60 12.42 -7.89
CA TYR A 234 -3.62 12.01 -6.88
C TYR A 234 -3.53 12.97 -5.70
N SER A 235 -3.58 14.28 -5.95
CA SER A 235 -3.48 15.32 -4.92
C SER A 235 -4.67 15.35 -3.96
N ASN A 236 -5.82 14.83 -4.39
CA ASN A 236 -7.04 14.79 -3.59
C ASN A 236 -7.40 13.40 -3.08
N LEU A 237 -6.48 12.43 -3.11
CA LEU A 237 -6.72 11.16 -2.46
C LEU A 237 -6.89 11.36 -0.96
N ILE A 238 -7.75 10.54 -0.34
CA ILE A 238 -8.14 10.73 1.05
C ILE A 238 -6.97 10.65 2.05
N MET A 239 -5.98 9.79 1.79
CA MET A 239 -4.78 9.69 2.63
C MET A 239 -3.88 10.93 2.50
N VAL A 240 -3.90 11.60 1.35
CA VAL A 240 -3.17 12.85 1.12
C VAL A 240 -3.84 13.99 1.89
N ASP A 241 -5.16 14.11 1.80
CA ASP A 241 -5.93 15.11 2.56
C ASP A 241 -5.73 14.94 4.07
N TYR A 242 -5.86 13.70 4.56
CA TYR A 242 -5.58 13.39 5.97
C TYR A 242 -4.15 13.75 6.37
N ASN A 243 -3.14 13.27 5.63
CA ASN A 243 -1.74 13.53 5.97
C ASN A 243 -1.43 15.03 6.06
N LYS A 244 -2.04 15.84 5.19
CA LYS A 244 -1.86 17.29 5.15
C LYS A 244 -2.56 18.02 6.30
N HIS A 245 -3.80 17.67 6.63
CA HIS A 245 -4.67 18.50 7.48
C HIS A 245 -5.04 17.88 8.84
N HIS A 246 -4.73 16.61 9.14
CA HIS A 246 -5.18 15.93 10.38
C HIS A 246 -4.74 16.59 11.70
N ARG A 247 -3.77 17.50 11.67
CA ARG A 247 -3.31 18.25 12.84
C ARG A 247 -3.96 19.62 12.99
N GLU A 248 -4.74 20.04 12.01
CA GLU A 248 -5.41 21.33 12.01
C GLU A 248 -6.63 21.31 12.94
N PRO A 249 -6.81 22.35 13.79
CA PRO A 249 -7.97 22.41 14.67
C PRO A 249 -9.29 22.39 13.89
N GLY A 250 -10.18 21.45 14.22
CA GLY A 250 -11.50 21.32 13.60
C GLY A 250 -11.51 20.60 12.26
N PHE A 251 -10.39 20.02 11.83
CA PHE A 251 -10.37 19.11 10.67
C PHE A 251 -11.31 17.93 10.90
N SER A 252 -12.04 17.55 9.84
CA SER A 252 -12.93 16.41 9.81
C SER A 252 -12.72 15.69 8.49
N LEU A 253 -12.46 14.39 8.55
CA LEU A 253 -12.11 13.63 7.37
C LEU A 253 -13.36 13.33 6.53
N ASN A 254 -13.31 13.73 5.26
CA ASN A 254 -14.37 13.44 4.32
C ASN A 254 -14.16 12.08 3.62
N CYS A 255 -14.68 11.02 4.23
CA CYS A 255 -14.65 9.66 3.67
C CYS A 255 -15.49 9.43 2.42
N SER A 256 -16.31 10.41 2.00
CA SER A 256 -17.10 10.31 0.76
C SER A 256 -16.33 10.77 -0.49
N TRP A 257 -15.17 11.41 -0.29
CA TRP A 257 -14.41 12.03 -1.35
C TRP A 257 -13.31 11.09 -1.85
N SER A 258 -13.63 10.36 -2.90
CA SER A 258 -12.68 10.12 -3.98
C SER A 258 -13.39 10.56 -5.25
N LYS A 259 -12.80 11.46 -6.04
CA LYS A 259 -13.21 11.66 -7.43
C LYS A 259 -13.32 10.25 -8.01
N LYS A 260 -14.53 9.81 -8.41
CA LYS A 260 -14.73 8.45 -8.91
C LYS A 260 -13.78 8.30 -10.09
N ALA A 261 -12.71 7.52 -9.91
CA ALA A 261 -11.81 7.21 -11.01
C ALA A 261 -12.65 6.55 -12.11
N ARG A 262 -12.23 6.72 -13.37
CA ARG A 262 -12.67 5.79 -14.41
C ARG A 262 -12.43 4.38 -13.88
N SER A 263 -13.41 3.51 -14.01
CA SER A 263 -13.27 2.14 -13.55
C SER A 263 -12.93 1.25 -14.74
N TYR A 264 -12.35 0.08 -14.48
CA TYR A 264 -12.04 -0.87 -15.54
C TYR A 264 -13.31 -1.28 -16.32
N GLU A 265 -14.46 -1.30 -15.65
CA GLU A 265 -15.76 -1.56 -16.27
C GLU A 265 -16.20 -0.51 -17.31
N ASP A 266 -15.62 0.69 -17.30
CA ASP A 266 -15.88 1.70 -18.33
C ASP A 266 -15.23 1.32 -19.69
N TYR A 267 -14.39 0.27 -19.71
CA TYR A 267 -13.66 -0.23 -20.88
C TYR A 267 -14.14 -1.62 -21.35
N LEU A 268 -15.18 -2.19 -20.71
CA LEU A 268 -15.82 -3.46 -21.08
C LEU A 268 -16.99 -3.26 -22.05
#